data_AF-A0A1E3J6R0-F1
#
_entry.id   AF-A0A1E3J6R0-F1
#
_cell.length_a   1.000
_cell.length_b   1.000
_cell.length_c   1.000
_cell.angle_alpha   90.00
_cell.angle_beta   90.00
_cell.angle_gamma   90.00
#
_symmetry.space_group_name_H-M   'P 1'
#
loop_
_entity.id
_entity.type
_entity.pdbx_description
1 polymer ?
#
loop_
_entity_poly.entity_id
_entity_poly.type
_entity_poly.pdbx_seq_one_letter_code
_entity_poly.pdbx_strand_id
1 'polypeptide(L)'
;MVDRSGIGLRTVFLPRPSLQSITTTTATRTINDLTTQIGTLGVRGSTQPLPRNHSLDKWQNFVVNPAIGQEFGNDLQLSEIVHAENKDELLLDLRGVVFFRAQDIGLEDQKTLSRKLGELSGKPQDSALYIHPLTPKDSEKDDQILVISAERRNKRAQVEDSTRFASKDWHFDITFEPVPSDYSILKIHTAPENGGETLWASAYEAYSRLSPEFAKFLEGKEALHEATSSDKYAEAAGITLRTDVRGSPLNSGPGLSAIHPVIRVSKYPTLGRSYSH
;
A
#
# COMPACT_ATOMS: atom_id res chain seq x y z
N MET A 1 -11.73 -21.67 -5.45
CA MET A 1 -12.75 -21.45 -4.41
C MET A 1 -12.12 -20.46 -3.44
N VAL A 2 -12.37 -19.17 -3.60
CA VAL A 2 -11.79 -18.11 -2.76
C VAL A 2 -12.90 -17.64 -1.85
N ASP A 3 -12.86 -18.10 -0.60
CA ASP A 3 -13.82 -17.79 0.45
C ASP A 3 -13.59 -16.36 0.99
N ARG A 4 -14.53 -15.82 1.78
CA ARG A 4 -14.89 -14.40 1.94
C ARG A 4 -14.55 -13.76 3.28
N SER A 5 -13.38 -14.05 3.83
CA SER A 5 -12.87 -13.35 5.00
C SER A 5 -11.36 -13.33 4.90
N GLY A 6 -10.81 -12.22 4.42
CA GLY A 6 -9.36 -12.07 4.26
C GLY A 6 -8.97 -10.65 4.54
N ILE A 7 -8.10 -10.43 5.53
CA ILE A 7 -7.35 -9.18 5.62
C ILE A 7 -6.17 -9.27 4.65
N GLY A 8 -6.14 -8.45 3.61
CA GLY A 8 -5.02 -8.36 2.67
C GLY A 8 -4.00 -7.33 3.14
N LEU A 9 -2.76 -7.74 3.43
CA LEU A 9 -1.65 -6.85 3.75
C LEU A 9 -0.67 -6.74 2.57
N ARG A 10 -0.37 -5.54 2.07
CA ARG A 10 0.51 -5.28 0.91
C ARG A 10 1.95 -4.96 1.30
N THR A 11 2.96 -5.55 0.64
CA THR A 11 4.37 -5.07 0.66
C THR A 11 4.99 -5.11 -0.75
N VAL A 12 5.53 -4.01 -1.30
CA VAL A 12 6.12 -4.00 -2.66
C VAL A 12 7.36 -3.11 -2.81
N PHE A 13 8.57 -3.69 -2.87
CA PHE A 13 9.81 -3.08 -3.37
C PHE A 13 10.94 -4.07 -3.77
N LEU A 14 11.63 -3.80 -4.89
CA LEU A 14 12.65 -4.67 -5.54
C LEU A 14 14.03 -4.74 -4.83
N PRO A 15 14.74 -5.89 -4.86
CA PRO A 15 16.21 -5.97 -4.75
C PRO A 15 16.91 -6.07 -6.12
N ARG A 16 18.17 -5.61 -6.21
CA ARG A 16 18.98 -5.53 -7.44
C ARG A 16 19.91 -6.76 -7.61
N PRO A 17 20.15 -7.28 -8.83
CA PRO A 17 21.32 -8.12 -9.11
C PRO A 17 22.60 -7.28 -9.13
N SER A 18 23.71 -7.87 -8.72
CA SER A 18 25.02 -7.22 -8.62
C SER A 18 25.56 -6.80 -10.00
N LEU A 19 25.61 -5.49 -10.29
CA LEU A 19 26.51 -4.89 -11.28
C LEU A 19 26.79 -3.42 -10.92
N GLN A 20 27.95 -2.95 -11.35
CA GLN A 20 28.78 -1.86 -10.80
C GLN A 20 28.09 -0.49 -10.59
N SER A 21 28.64 0.25 -9.63
CA SER A 21 28.19 1.55 -9.13
C SER A 21 28.04 2.61 -10.22
N ILE A 22 26.80 3.03 -10.48
CA ILE A 22 26.48 4.28 -11.16
C ILE A 22 25.66 5.12 -10.19
N THR A 23 26.20 6.29 -9.83
CA THR A 23 25.57 7.28 -8.96
C THR A 23 24.49 8.00 -9.75
N THR A 24 23.22 7.91 -9.33
CA THR A 24 22.13 8.71 -9.91
C THR A 24 21.24 9.25 -8.80
N THR A 25 21.04 10.56 -8.82
CA THR A 25 20.22 11.37 -7.90
C THR A 25 18.76 11.33 -8.34
N THR A 26 17.81 11.09 -7.42
CA THR A 26 16.39 11.36 -7.68
C THR A 26 15.73 11.94 -6.43
N ALA A 27 15.19 13.16 -6.55
CA ALA A 27 14.35 13.82 -5.56
C ALA A 27 12.95 13.98 -6.15
N THR A 28 11.92 13.56 -5.43
CA THR A 28 10.50 13.78 -5.78
C THR A 28 10.19 15.28 -5.71
N ARG A 29 9.51 15.83 -6.72
CA ARG A 29 9.14 17.24 -6.79
C ARG A 29 7.63 17.39 -7.00
N THR A 30 7.04 18.37 -6.32
CA THR A 30 5.76 18.99 -6.66
C THR A 30 5.96 20.02 -7.78
N ILE A 31 4.99 20.16 -8.69
CA ILE A 31 5.09 21.05 -9.86
C ILE A 31 5.32 22.53 -9.47
N ASN A 32 4.95 22.91 -8.24
CA ASN A 32 5.03 24.29 -7.75
C ASN A 32 6.42 24.73 -7.24
N ASP A 33 7.39 23.82 -7.04
CA ASP A 33 8.70 24.13 -6.42
C ASP A 33 9.89 24.06 -7.41
N LEU A 34 9.74 24.63 -8.60
CA LEU A 34 10.80 24.64 -9.62
C LEU A 34 11.97 25.60 -9.35
N THR A 35 12.09 26.19 -8.15
CA THR A 35 13.23 27.07 -7.82
C THR A 35 13.89 26.74 -6.48
N THR A 36 15.08 26.13 -6.61
CA THR A 36 16.29 26.36 -5.80
C THR A 36 16.30 25.86 -4.34
N GLN A 37 16.70 24.59 -4.15
CA GLN A 37 17.73 24.21 -3.16
C GLN A 37 18.24 22.79 -3.43
N ILE A 38 19.55 22.64 -3.66
CA ILE A 38 20.23 21.36 -3.88
C ILE A 38 20.75 20.87 -2.52
N GLY A 39 20.01 19.96 -1.88
CA GLY A 39 20.49 19.19 -0.72
C GLY A 39 21.04 17.84 -1.14
N THR A 40 22.21 17.46 -0.62
CA THR A 40 22.85 16.15 -0.83
C THR A 40 22.34 15.12 0.18
N LEU A 41 21.93 13.94 -0.30
CA LEU A 41 21.62 12.78 0.55
C LEU A 41 22.59 11.62 0.27
N GLY A 42 23.30 11.20 1.33
CA GLY A 42 24.14 10.01 1.33
C GLY A 42 23.29 8.73 1.43
N VAL A 43 23.67 7.72 0.66
CA VAL A 43 23.05 6.40 0.65
C VAL A 43 23.48 5.63 1.91
N ARG A 44 22.59 5.47 2.89
CA ARG A 44 22.68 4.44 3.92
C ARG A 44 21.32 3.77 4.08
N GLY A 45 21.16 2.62 3.44
CA GLY A 45 20.00 1.73 3.56
C GLY A 45 20.30 0.40 2.87
N SER A 46 20.08 -0.72 3.56
CA SER A 46 20.32 -2.06 3.01
C SER A 46 19.34 -2.35 1.87
N THR A 47 19.84 -2.84 0.74
CA THR A 47 19.09 -3.14 -0.51
C THR A 47 18.63 -4.60 -0.60
N GLN A 48 18.84 -5.40 0.44
CA GLN A 48 18.42 -6.80 0.51
C GLN A 48 17.07 -6.92 1.23
N PRO A 49 16.13 -7.76 0.75
CA PRO A 49 14.88 -8.02 1.45
C PRO A 49 15.18 -8.64 2.82
N LEU A 50 14.32 -8.40 3.80
CA LEU A 50 14.50 -9.02 5.11
C LEU A 50 14.38 -10.54 4.97
N PRO A 51 15.37 -11.31 5.47
CA PRO A 51 15.27 -12.76 5.46
C PRO A 51 13.99 -13.19 6.18
N ARG A 52 13.34 -14.23 5.66
CA ARG A 52 12.21 -14.85 6.34
C ARG A 52 12.70 -15.41 7.67
N ASN A 53 11.95 -15.17 8.74
CA ASN A 53 12.30 -15.69 10.07
C ASN A 53 11.46 -16.92 10.45
N HIS A 54 10.47 -17.29 9.63
CA HIS A 54 9.64 -18.49 9.77
C HIS A 54 8.80 -18.51 11.06
N SER A 55 8.65 -17.36 11.71
CA SER A 55 7.92 -17.26 12.98
C SER A 55 6.42 -17.54 12.82
N LEU A 56 5.88 -17.40 11.61
CA LEU A 56 4.49 -17.70 11.29
C LEU A 56 4.23 -19.15 10.84
N ASP A 57 5.27 -19.97 10.66
CA ASP A 57 5.15 -21.31 10.05
C ASP A 57 4.42 -22.32 10.95
N LYS A 58 4.28 -21.99 12.24
CA LYS A 58 3.56 -22.83 13.22
C LYS A 58 2.04 -22.81 13.06
N TRP A 59 1.48 -21.84 12.36
CA TRP A 59 0.04 -21.75 12.10
C TRP A 59 -0.32 -22.36 10.75
N GLN A 60 -1.56 -22.83 10.62
CA GLN A 60 -2.06 -23.39 9.38
C GLN A 60 -2.07 -22.31 8.29
N ASN A 61 -1.33 -22.57 7.22
CA ASN A 61 -1.25 -21.68 6.08
C ASN A 61 -1.09 -22.44 4.77
N PHE A 62 -1.42 -21.77 3.66
CA PHE A 62 -1.06 -22.24 2.32
C PHE A 62 -0.65 -21.08 1.42
N VAL A 63 0.23 -21.39 0.46
CA VAL A 63 0.67 -20.43 -0.56
C VAL A 63 -0.43 -20.30 -1.61
N VAL A 64 -1.04 -19.12 -1.71
CA VAL A 64 -2.08 -18.82 -2.71
C VAL A 64 -1.48 -18.78 -4.10
N ASN A 65 -0.36 -18.06 -4.24
CA ASN A 65 0.46 -18.01 -5.44
C ASN A 65 1.87 -17.54 -5.04
N PRO A 66 2.95 -18.17 -5.54
CA PRO A 66 4.33 -17.78 -5.19
C PRO A 66 4.68 -16.31 -5.45
N ALA A 67 4.06 -15.67 -6.45
CA ALA A 67 4.28 -14.27 -6.78
C ALA A 67 3.44 -13.30 -5.94
N ILE A 68 2.37 -13.78 -5.29
CA ILE A 68 1.40 -12.97 -4.54
C ILE A 68 1.65 -13.09 -3.04
N GLY A 69 1.48 -14.29 -2.47
CA GLY A 69 1.62 -14.51 -1.02
C GLY A 69 0.83 -15.71 -0.51
N GLN A 70 0.41 -15.62 0.75
CA GLN A 70 -0.09 -16.76 1.53
C GLN A 70 -1.37 -16.42 2.29
N GLU A 71 -2.14 -17.45 2.62
CA GLU A 71 -3.36 -17.36 3.40
C GLU A 71 -3.19 -18.16 4.70
N PHE A 72 -3.55 -17.53 5.81
CA PHE A 72 -3.61 -18.14 7.14
C PHE A 72 -5.05 -18.51 7.51
N GLY A 73 -5.18 -19.64 8.19
CA GLY A 73 -6.42 -20.12 8.77
C GLY A 73 -6.94 -19.22 9.90
N ASN A 74 -8.04 -19.65 10.52
CA ASN A 74 -8.67 -18.96 11.65
C ASN A 74 -7.97 -19.25 13.00
N ASP A 75 -6.98 -20.13 13.00
CA ASP A 75 -6.12 -20.47 14.13
C ASP A 75 -5.08 -19.37 14.46
N LEU A 76 -4.98 -18.35 13.60
CA LEU A 76 -4.16 -17.17 13.81
C LEU A 76 -5.03 -15.91 13.88
N GLN A 77 -5.01 -15.18 15.00
CA GLN A 77 -5.71 -13.91 15.17
C GLN A 77 -4.73 -12.73 15.20
N LEU A 78 -4.96 -11.73 14.35
CA LEU A 78 -4.14 -10.52 14.31
C LEU A 78 -4.27 -9.66 15.56
N SER A 79 -5.43 -9.71 16.24
CA SER A 79 -5.63 -9.09 17.55
C SER A 79 -4.63 -9.64 18.58
N GLU A 80 -4.42 -10.96 18.60
CA GLU A 80 -3.41 -11.59 19.45
C GLU A 80 -1.99 -11.19 19.05
N ILE A 81 -1.69 -11.14 17.74
CA ILE A 81 -0.37 -10.72 17.25
C ILE A 81 -0.04 -9.31 17.73
N VAL A 82 -0.94 -8.33 17.59
CA VAL A 82 -0.62 -6.93 17.94
C VAL A 82 -0.40 -6.73 19.45
N HIS A 83 -0.93 -7.63 20.29
CA HIS A 83 -0.76 -7.61 21.74
C HIS A 83 0.36 -8.53 22.23
N ALA A 84 0.92 -9.39 21.38
CA ALA A 84 1.99 -10.31 21.74
C ALA A 84 3.31 -9.60 22.10
N GLU A 85 4.10 -10.24 22.97
CA GLU A 85 5.45 -9.77 23.32
C GLU A 85 6.39 -9.82 22.11
N ASN A 86 6.31 -10.88 21.30
CA ASN A 86 7.12 -11.09 20.10
C ASN A 86 6.45 -10.57 18.80
N LYS A 87 5.52 -9.63 18.90
CA LYS A 87 4.78 -9.08 17.74
C LYS A 87 5.69 -8.61 16.60
N ASP A 88 6.81 -7.97 16.92
CA ASP A 88 7.70 -7.41 15.91
C ASP A 88 8.33 -8.51 15.06
N GLU A 89 8.71 -9.62 15.68
CA GLU A 89 9.20 -10.82 14.98
C GLU A 89 8.14 -11.39 14.04
N LEU A 90 6.90 -11.54 14.54
CA LEU A 90 5.78 -12.09 13.77
C LEU A 90 5.41 -11.21 12.57
N LEU A 91 5.34 -9.90 12.77
CA LEU A 91 5.01 -8.94 11.71
C LEU A 91 6.11 -8.86 10.64
N LEU A 92 7.38 -9.00 11.06
CA LEU A 92 8.52 -9.06 10.17
C LEU A 92 8.58 -10.34 9.31
N ASP A 93 7.65 -11.29 9.45
CA ASP A 93 7.58 -12.50 8.62
C ASP A 93 6.49 -12.44 7.54
N LEU A 94 5.60 -11.45 7.58
CA LEU A 94 4.55 -11.25 6.57
C LEU A 94 5.17 -10.91 5.22
N ARG A 95 4.74 -11.47 4.09
CA ARG A 95 5.35 -11.20 2.77
C ARG A 95 4.30 -11.05 1.68
N GLY A 96 4.49 -10.07 0.79
CA GLY A 96 3.65 -9.90 -0.40
C GLY A 96 2.22 -9.45 -0.05
N VAL A 97 1.21 -10.24 -0.48
CA VAL A 97 -0.19 -10.14 -0.05
C VAL A 97 -0.50 -11.31 0.89
N VAL A 98 -0.74 -11.00 2.16
CA VAL A 98 -1.11 -12.01 3.16
C VAL A 98 -2.61 -11.93 3.44
N PHE A 99 -3.30 -13.06 3.47
CA PHE A 99 -4.73 -13.18 3.79
C PHE A 99 -4.92 -13.85 5.15
N PHE A 100 -5.85 -13.36 5.96
CA PHE A 100 -6.19 -13.94 7.27
C PHE A 100 -7.69 -14.22 7.38
N ARG A 101 -8.03 -15.48 7.68
CA ARG A 101 -9.42 -15.95 7.79
C ARG A 101 -10.04 -15.59 9.13
N ALA A 102 -11.34 -15.24 9.11
CA ALA A 102 -12.17 -15.05 10.30
C ALA A 102 -11.51 -14.23 11.43
N GLN A 103 -11.08 -13.01 11.10
CA GLN A 103 -10.36 -12.12 12.03
C GLN A 103 -11.30 -11.29 12.91
N ASP A 104 -11.04 -11.29 14.22
CA ASP A 104 -11.79 -10.50 15.22
C ASP A 104 -11.25 -9.08 15.43
N ILE A 105 -10.13 -8.72 14.79
CA ILE A 105 -9.39 -7.47 14.98
C ILE A 105 -10.27 -6.20 14.92
N GLY A 106 -10.19 -5.35 15.94
CA GLY A 106 -10.87 -4.06 15.99
C GLY A 106 -10.18 -2.95 15.17
N LEU A 107 -10.82 -1.77 15.05
CA LEU A 107 -10.24 -0.63 14.32
C LEU A 107 -8.92 -0.14 14.95
N GLU A 108 -8.84 -0.07 16.28
CA GLU A 108 -7.62 0.37 16.97
C GLU A 108 -6.46 -0.62 16.82
N ASP A 109 -6.76 -1.92 16.84
CA ASP A 109 -5.76 -2.95 16.58
C ASP A 109 -5.32 -2.93 15.11
N GLN A 110 -6.23 -2.67 14.17
CA GLN A 110 -5.89 -2.48 12.75
C GLN A 110 -4.96 -1.27 12.55
N LYS A 111 -5.21 -0.15 13.25
CA LYS A 111 -4.34 1.02 13.26
C LYS A 111 -2.98 0.70 13.88
N THR A 112 -2.96 -0.09 14.96
CA THR A 112 -1.72 -0.52 15.62
C THR A 112 -0.88 -1.42 14.71
N LEU A 113 -1.52 -2.40 14.05
CA LEU A 113 -0.91 -3.26 13.04
C LEU A 113 -0.25 -2.43 11.93
N SER A 114 -1.00 -1.48 11.35
CA SER A 114 -0.49 -0.62 10.26
C SER A 114 0.69 0.25 10.70
N ARG A 115 0.61 0.88 11.87
CA ARG A 115 1.72 1.67 12.43
C ARG A 115 2.96 0.82 12.64
N LYS A 116 2.81 -0.37 13.25
CA LYS A 116 3.92 -1.28 13.53
C LYS A 116 4.61 -1.75 12.27
N LEU A 117 3.86 -2.13 11.24
CA LEU A 117 4.44 -2.54 9.96
C LEU A 117 5.27 -1.43 9.32
N GLY A 118 4.77 -0.20 9.34
CA GLY A 118 5.52 0.96 8.86
C GLY A 118 6.77 1.26 9.70
N GLU A 119 6.66 1.20 11.03
CA GLU A 119 7.81 1.36 11.95
C GLU A 119 8.90 0.31 11.68
N LEU A 120 8.51 -0.96 11.59
CA LEU A 120 9.42 -2.09 11.39
C LEU A 120 10.08 -2.08 10.01
N SER A 121 9.42 -1.52 8.99
CA SER A 121 10.00 -1.32 7.67
C SER A 121 10.71 0.02 7.49
N GLY A 122 10.89 0.80 8.57
CA GLY A 122 11.68 2.02 8.54
C GLY A 122 11.00 3.22 7.88
N LYS A 123 9.68 3.34 7.97
CA LYS A 123 8.97 4.55 7.50
C LYS A 123 9.61 5.83 8.06
N PRO A 124 9.56 6.97 7.34
CA PRO A 124 10.01 8.24 7.88
C PRO A 124 9.34 8.58 9.23
N GLN A 125 10.08 9.23 10.13
CA GLN A 125 9.59 9.54 11.49
C GLN A 125 8.36 10.47 11.49
N ASP A 126 8.27 11.34 10.49
CA ASP A 126 7.18 12.28 10.25
C ASP A 126 5.99 11.66 9.48
N SER A 127 6.10 10.40 9.07
CA SER A 127 5.00 9.67 8.42
C SER A 127 4.10 8.98 9.45
N ALA A 128 2.79 9.14 9.31
CA ALA A 128 1.72 8.61 10.13
C ALA A 128 0.73 7.81 9.28
N LEU A 129 -0.38 7.38 9.89
CA LEU A 129 -1.48 6.76 9.14
C LEU A 129 -2.07 7.76 8.15
N TYR A 130 -2.31 7.28 6.93
CA TYR A 130 -2.84 8.10 5.86
C TYR A 130 -4.31 8.44 6.09
N ILE A 131 -4.69 9.68 5.76
CA ILE A 131 -6.06 10.16 5.80
C ILE A 131 -6.49 10.41 4.35
N HIS A 132 -7.48 9.67 3.87
CA HIS A 132 -7.92 9.80 2.49
C HIS A 132 -8.55 11.19 2.24
N PRO A 133 -8.27 11.88 1.12
CA PRO A 133 -8.76 13.24 0.87
C PRO A 133 -10.29 13.34 0.83
N LEU A 134 -10.96 12.24 0.50
CA LEU A 134 -12.43 12.09 0.51
C LEU A 134 -13.03 11.69 1.86
N THR A 135 -12.23 11.44 2.90
CA THR A 135 -12.75 11.11 4.24
C THR A 135 -13.12 12.40 4.96
N PRO A 136 -14.39 12.59 5.39
CA PRO A 136 -14.79 13.77 6.16
C PRO A 136 -14.05 13.92 7.50
N LYS A 137 -14.00 15.13 8.04
CA LYS A 137 -13.38 15.45 9.36
C LYS A 137 -14.15 14.91 10.55
N ASP A 138 -15.44 14.78 10.38
CA ASP A 138 -16.41 14.26 11.34
C ASP A 138 -16.74 12.78 11.08
N SER A 139 -15.83 12.02 10.46
CA SER A 139 -16.01 10.58 10.24
C SER A 139 -16.25 9.85 11.57
N GLU A 140 -17.41 9.19 11.68
CA GLU A 140 -17.80 8.41 12.86
C GLU A 140 -16.81 7.28 13.22
N LYS A 141 -16.03 6.80 12.25
CA LYS A 141 -15.12 5.66 12.38
C LYS A 141 -13.65 6.05 12.50
N ASP A 142 -13.35 7.31 12.85
CA ASP A 142 -12.04 7.94 12.71
C ASP A 142 -11.76 8.32 11.24
N ASP A 143 -10.95 9.35 11.02
CA ASP A 143 -10.61 9.82 9.68
C ASP A 143 -9.44 9.07 9.03
N GLN A 144 -8.69 8.33 9.83
CA GLN A 144 -7.66 7.38 9.38
C GLN A 144 -8.27 6.09 8.82
N ILE A 145 -9.61 5.92 8.89
CA ILE A 145 -10.33 4.76 8.39
C ILE A 145 -11.14 5.12 7.15
N LEU A 146 -10.71 4.58 6.00
CA LEU A 146 -11.50 4.65 4.77
C LEU A 146 -12.55 3.53 4.74
N VAL A 147 -13.82 3.90 4.82
CA VAL A 147 -14.94 2.95 4.71
C VAL A 147 -15.41 2.85 3.27
N ILE A 148 -15.16 1.69 2.66
CA ILE A 148 -15.63 1.33 1.32
C ILE A 148 -16.95 0.56 1.46
N SER A 149 -18.02 1.04 0.82
CA SER A 149 -19.29 0.30 0.78
C SER A 149 -20.09 0.61 -0.49
N ALA A 150 -20.80 -0.41 -0.99
CA ALA A 150 -21.67 -0.28 -2.16
C ALA A 150 -22.84 0.69 -1.91
N GLU A 151 -23.40 0.73 -0.71
CA GLU A 151 -24.47 1.67 -0.36
C GLU A 151 -23.98 3.13 -0.41
N ARG A 152 -22.81 3.40 0.17
CA ARG A 152 -22.18 4.73 0.07
C ARG A 152 -21.91 5.07 -1.39
N ARG A 153 -21.47 4.12 -2.22
CA ARG A 153 -21.32 4.35 -3.66
C ARG A 153 -22.66 4.68 -4.32
N ASN A 154 -23.72 3.89 -4.12
CA ASN A 154 -25.01 4.12 -4.79
C ASN A 154 -25.67 5.45 -4.39
N LYS A 155 -25.50 5.90 -3.14
CA LYS A 155 -25.94 7.23 -2.69
C LYS A 155 -25.09 8.37 -3.26
N ARG A 156 -23.84 8.08 -3.67
CA ARG A 156 -22.83 9.05 -4.16
C ARG A 156 -22.61 9.01 -5.68
N ALA A 157 -23.11 7.98 -6.36
CA ALA A 157 -23.00 7.75 -7.80
C ALA A 157 -24.29 8.19 -8.50
N GLN A 158 -24.59 9.48 -8.46
CA GLN A 158 -25.45 10.13 -9.46
C GLN A 158 -24.66 10.44 -10.75
N VAL A 159 -23.39 10.04 -10.81
CA VAL A 159 -22.48 10.22 -11.96
C VAL A 159 -22.19 8.85 -12.59
N GLU A 160 -23.00 8.51 -13.59
CA GLU A 160 -22.68 7.71 -14.79
C GLU A 160 -21.90 6.38 -14.73
N ASP A 161 -21.78 5.69 -13.59
CA ASP A 161 -21.22 4.32 -13.59
C ASP A 161 -22.26 3.26 -13.23
N SER A 162 -22.85 2.65 -14.27
CA SER A 162 -23.84 1.58 -14.18
C SER A 162 -23.27 0.20 -13.77
N THR A 163 -21.95 0.08 -13.55
CA THR A 163 -21.33 -1.21 -13.22
C THR A 163 -21.36 -1.51 -11.71
N ARG A 164 -21.29 -2.79 -11.31
CA ARG A 164 -21.32 -3.21 -9.89
C ARG A 164 -19.95 -3.22 -9.19
N PHE A 165 -18.87 -2.83 -9.87
CA PHE A 165 -17.49 -2.91 -9.34
C PHE A 165 -17.16 -1.73 -8.40
N ALA A 166 -16.31 -1.97 -7.39
CA ALA A 166 -15.82 -0.94 -6.48
C ALA A 166 -14.65 -0.12 -7.07
N SER A 167 -13.89 -0.72 -7.99
CA SER A 167 -12.90 -0.09 -8.87
C SER A 167 -12.83 -0.88 -10.19
N LYS A 168 -12.58 -0.22 -11.32
CA LYS A 168 -12.44 -0.85 -12.63
C LYS A 168 -10.99 -1.07 -13.06
N ASP A 169 -10.07 -0.30 -12.48
CA ASP A 169 -8.71 -0.19 -12.99
C ASP A 169 -7.69 -0.77 -12.00
N TRP A 170 -6.66 -1.40 -12.56
CA TRP A 170 -5.47 -1.78 -11.82
C TRP A 170 -4.79 -0.53 -11.29
N HIS A 171 -4.55 -0.48 -9.99
CA HIS A 171 -3.90 0.65 -9.36
C HIS A 171 -3.07 0.21 -8.18
N PHE A 172 -2.23 1.14 -7.73
CA PHE A 172 -1.65 1.13 -6.39
C PHE A 172 -2.31 2.25 -5.61
N ASP A 173 -2.61 1.99 -4.33
CA ASP A 173 -3.22 2.99 -3.47
C ASP A 173 -2.36 4.25 -3.39
N ILE A 174 -3.05 5.40 -3.52
CA ILE A 174 -2.57 6.74 -3.18
C ILE A 174 -1.26 7.19 -3.85
N THR A 175 -0.93 6.64 -5.02
CA THR A 175 0.25 7.08 -5.78
C THR A 175 0.15 8.50 -6.33
N PHE A 176 -0.99 9.16 -6.16
CA PHE A 176 -1.14 10.58 -6.46
C PHE A 176 -0.58 11.49 -5.34
N GLU A 177 -0.19 10.92 -4.19
CA GLU A 177 0.47 11.64 -3.11
C GLU A 177 2.00 11.61 -3.28
N PRO A 178 2.72 12.71 -2.93
CA PRO A 178 4.18 12.73 -2.96
C PRO A 178 4.84 11.63 -2.12
N VAL A 179 4.24 11.31 -0.97
CA VAL A 179 4.65 10.21 -0.06
C VAL A 179 3.53 9.17 -0.01
N PRO A 180 3.55 8.15 -0.89
CA PRO A 180 2.51 7.12 -0.92
C PRO A 180 2.67 6.11 0.22
N SER A 181 1.65 5.26 0.42
CA SER A 181 1.60 4.27 1.49
C SER A 181 2.48 3.06 1.19
N ASP A 182 3.21 2.58 2.19
CA ASP A 182 3.97 1.32 2.12
C ASP A 182 3.07 0.09 2.23
N TYR A 183 2.05 0.17 3.11
CA TYR A 183 1.12 -0.91 3.43
C TYR A 183 -0.32 -0.42 3.34
N SER A 184 -1.20 -1.31 2.90
CA SER A 184 -2.66 -1.15 2.97
C SER A 184 -3.23 -2.35 3.73
N ILE A 185 -4.23 -2.11 4.58
CA ILE A 185 -4.93 -3.15 5.34
C ILE A 185 -6.41 -3.06 5.06
N LEU A 186 -6.97 -4.08 4.43
CA LEU A 186 -8.40 -4.15 4.11
C LEU A 186 -9.09 -5.17 5.04
N LYS A 187 -10.12 -4.77 5.79
CA LYS A 187 -10.99 -5.70 6.53
C LYS A 187 -12.36 -5.77 5.86
N ILE A 188 -12.76 -6.97 5.45
CA ILE A 188 -14.11 -7.22 4.94
C ILE A 188 -15.09 -7.29 6.11
N HIS A 189 -15.96 -6.29 6.24
CA HIS A 189 -17.01 -6.25 7.27
C HIS A 189 -18.31 -6.93 6.81
N THR A 190 -18.70 -6.69 5.57
CA THR A 190 -19.92 -7.25 4.97
C THR A 190 -19.62 -7.64 3.54
N ALA A 191 -19.60 -8.94 3.28
CA ALA A 191 -19.40 -9.49 1.95
C ALA A 191 -20.75 -9.71 1.25
N PRO A 192 -20.86 -9.49 -0.07
CA PRO A 192 -22.06 -9.86 -0.82
C PRO A 192 -22.20 -11.39 -0.93
N GLU A 193 -23.41 -11.88 -1.22
CA GLU A 193 -23.68 -13.31 -1.42
C GLU A 193 -22.96 -13.87 -2.66
N ASN A 194 -22.64 -13.04 -3.65
CA ASN A 194 -21.86 -13.39 -4.84
C ASN A 194 -21.05 -12.19 -5.31
N GLY A 195 -19.85 -12.45 -5.84
CA GLY A 195 -18.91 -11.40 -6.26
C GLY A 195 -18.17 -10.72 -5.09
N GLY A 196 -17.56 -9.57 -5.38
CA GLY A 196 -16.84 -8.75 -4.39
C GLY A 196 -15.36 -9.13 -4.23
N GLU A 197 -14.83 -9.93 -5.15
CA GLU A 197 -13.43 -10.32 -5.17
C GLU A 197 -12.53 -9.12 -5.46
N THR A 198 -11.36 -9.10 -4.82
CA THR A 198 -10.27 -8.18 -5.15
C THR A 198 -9.18 -8.96 -5.86
N LEU A 199 -8.82 -8.53 -7.06
CA LEU A 199 -7.74 -9.14 -7.83
C LEU A 199 -6.39 -8.51 -7.44
N TRP A 200 -5.36 -9.33 -7.41
CA TRP A 200 -4.00 -8.92 -7.06
C TRP A 200 -3.02 -9.28 -8.17
N ALA A 201 -2.04 -8.42 -8.38
CA ALA A 201 -0.93 -8.65 -9.30
C ALA A 201 0.40 -8.27 -8.62
N SER A 202 1.46 -8.96 -9.02
CA SER A 202 2.81 -8.72 -8.49
C SER A 202 3.62 -7.88 -9.47
N ALA A 203 3.99 -6.67 -9.06
CA ALA A 203 4.88 -5.81 -9.84
C ALA A 203 6.29 -6.39 -9.96
N TYR A 204 6.73 -7.19 -8.98
CA TYR A 204 7.99 -7.92 -9.05
C TYR A 204 7.98 -8.93 -10.18
N GLU A 205 6.91 -9.72 -10.26
CA GLU A 205 6.75 -10.74 -11.29
C GLU A 205 6.53 -10.13 -12.67
N ALA A 206 5.82 -8.99 -12.74
CA ALA A 206 5.70 -8.23 -13.97
C ALA A 206 7.07 -7.72 -14.45
N TYR A 207 7.89 -7.17 -13.54
CA TYR A 207 9.23 -6.68 -13.85
C TYR A 207 10.18 -7.79 -14.26
N SER A 208 10.19 -8.92 -13.56
CA SER A 208 11.08 -10.06 -13.84
C SER A 208 10.81 -10.72 -15.20
N ARG A 209 9.61 -10.49 -15.76
CA ARG A 209 9.19 -10.98 -17.09
C ARG A 209 9.46 -10.00 -18.22
N LEU A 210 9.91 -8.77 -17.93
CA LEU A 210 10.30 -7.84 -18.99
C LEU A 210 11.56 -8.35 -19.69
N SER A 211 11.71 -8.05 -20.98
CA SER A 211 13.00 -8.26 -21.63
C SER A 211 14.05 -7.36 -20.97
N PRO A 212 15.33 -7.78 -20.91
CA PRO A 212 16.39 -6.96 -20.32
C PRO A 212 16.48 -5.55 -20.92
N GLU A 213 16.26 -5.42 -22.22
CA GLU A 213 16.28 -4.14 -22.95
C GLU A 213 15.12 -3.25 -22.54
N PHE A 214 13.92 -3.83 -22.37
CA PHE A 214 12.74 -3.07 -21.98
C PHE A 214 12.80 -2.67 -20.50
N ALA A 215 13.29 -3.54 -19.62
CA ALA A 215 13.56 -3.21 -18.23
C ALA A 215 14.54 -2.02 -18.13
N LYS A 216 15.67 -2.08 -18.83
CA LYS A 216 16.67 -0.99 -18.90
C LYS A 216 16.10 0.30 -19.49
N PHE A 217 15.19 0.21 -20.45
CA PHE A 217 14.52 1.39 -21.02
C PHE A 217 13.63 2.09 -19.98
N LEU A 218 12.93 1.34 -19.14
CA LEU A 218 12.05 1.87 -18.09
C LEU A 218 12.81 2.34 -16.85
N GLU A 219 14.01 1.79 -16.59
CA GLU A 219 14.89 2.27 -15.52
C GLU A 219 15.18 3.78 -15.67
N GLY A 220 14.95 4.55 -14.61
CA GLY A 220 15.14 6.00 -14.58
C GLY A 220 14.04 6.82 -15.27
N LYS A 221 12.98 6.20 -15.80
CA LYS A 221 11.78 6.93 -16.25
C LYS A 221 10.90 7.31 -15.08
N GLU A 222 10.11 8.36 -15.28
CA GLU A 222 9.14 8.87 -14.33
C GLU A 222 7.74 8.86 -14.96
N ALA A 223 6.71 8.72 -14.12
CA ALA A 223 5.31 8.73 -14.49
C ALA A 223 4.56 9.74 -13.61
N LEU A 224 3.61 10.45 -14.22
CA LEU A 224 2.62 11.26 -13.51
C LEU A 224 1.49 10.34 -13.02
N HIS A 225 1.15 10.48 -11.75
CA HIS A 225 0.01 9.83 -11.11
C HIS A 225 -0.94 10.93 -10.65
N GLU A 226 -2.21 10.85 -11.03
CA GLU A 226 -3.20 11.90 -10.74
C GLU A 226 -4.56 11.28 -10.39
N ALA A 227 -5.22 11.84 -9.38
CA ALA A 227 -6.57 11.43 -8.97
C ALA A 227 -7.65 12.28 -9.66
N THR A 228 -7.65 12.28 -11.00
CA THR A 228 -8.44 13.18 -11.89
C THR A 228 -9.95 13.23 -11.64
N SER A 229 -10.51 12.21 -10.98
CA SER A 229 -11.95 12.11 -10.70
C SER A 229 -12.34 12.51 -9.28
N SER A 230 -11.37 12.84 -8.42
CA SER A 230 -11.63 13.12 -7.00
C SER A 230 -12.46 14.38 -6.79
N ASP A 231 -12.20 15.45 -7.54
CA ASP A 231 -12.95 16.71 -7.44
C ASP A 231 -14.41 16.51 -7.84
N LYS A 232 -14.64 15.86 -9.00
CA LYS A 232 -15.99 15.54 -9.50
C LYS A 232 -16.75 14.66 -8.51
N TYR A 233 -16.06 13.68 -7.93
CA TYR A 233 -16.66 12.82 -6.91
C TYR A 233 -16.99 13.59 -5.64
N ALA A 234 -16.07 14.44 -5.17
CA ALA A 234 -16.24 15.25 -3.97
C ALA A 234 -17.44 16.19 -4.14
N GLU A 235 -17.54 16.88 -5.27
CA GLU A 235 -18.67 17.74 -5.62
C GLU A 235 -19.99 16.97 -5.64
N ALA A 236 -20.05 15.84 -6.37
CA ALA A 236 -21.25 15.02 -6.46
C ALA A 236 -21.69 14.43 -5.11
N ALA A 237 -20.74 14.16 -4.21
CA ALA A 237 -21.01 13.64 -2.88
C ALA A 237 -21.24 14.73 -1.81
N GLY A 238 -21.11 16.02 -2.17
CA GLY A 238 -21.14 17.14 -1.22
C GLY A 238 -20.03 17.07 -0.16
N ILE A 239 -18.89 16.45 -0.50
CA ILE A 239 -17.74 16.30 0.37
C ILE A 239 -16.73 17.39 0.04
N THR A 240 -16.24 18.10 1.05
CA THR A 240 -15.08 18.98 0.88
C THR A 240 -13.79 18.15 0.93
N LEU A 241 -12.97 18.23 -0.11
CA LEU A 241 -11.67 17.57 -0.12
C LEU A 241 -10.77 18.11 0.99
N ARG A 242 -10.05 17.21 1.66
CA ARG A 242 -9.07 17.59 2.67
C ARG A 242 -7.82 18.20 2.04
N THR A 243 -7.42 19.33 2.60
CA THR A 243 -6.19 20.05 2.25
C THR A 243 -5.19 20.11 3.41
N ASP A 244 -5.59 19.64 4.60
CA ASP A 244 -4.69 19.40 5.72
C ASP A 244 -3.71 18.24 5.46
N VAL A 245 -2.79 18.02 6.40
CA VAL A 245 -1.79 16.94 6.33
C VAL A 245 -2.46 15.57 6.29
N ARG A 246 -2.16 14.79 5.24
CA ARG A 246 -2.68 13.43 5.00
C ARG A 246 -1.59 12.39 5.23
N GLY A 247 -1.20 12.21 6.48
CA GLY A 247 -0.23 11.20 6.91
C GLY A 247 1.25 11.59 6.78
N SER A 248 1.62 12.54 5.92
CA SER A 248 2.98 13.11 5.85
C SER A 248 2.89 14.63 5.68
N PRO A 249 3.80 15.45 6.27
CA PRO A 249 3.84 16.89 6.02
C PRO A 249 3.90 17.25 4.52
N LEU A 250 4.48 16.37 3.71
CA LEU A 250 4.58 16.52 2.25
C LEU A 250 3.28 16.19 1.50
N ASN A 251 2.34 15.50 2.15
CA ASN A 251 1.02 15.18 1.61
C ASN A 251 0.01 16.19 2.16
N SER A 252 0.04 17.42 1.65
CA SER A 252 -0.86 18.49 2.08
C SER A 252 -1.27 19.38 0.90
N GLY A 253 -2.26 20.23 1.12
CA GLY A 253 -2.84 21.08 0.08
C GLY A 253 -3.82 20.35 -0.83
N PRO A 254 -4.35 21.06 -1.85
CA PRO A 254 -5.40 20.54 -2.74
C PRO A 254 -4.87 19.64 -3.86
N GLY A 255 -3.54 19.60 -4.08
CA GLY A 255 -2.95 18.80 -5.15
C GLY A 255 -3.12 17.31 -4.88
N LEU A 256 -3.71 16.60 -5.85
CA LEU A 256 -3.81 15.14 -5.89
C LEU A 256 -3.10 14.61 -7.14
N SER A 257 -1.85 15.03 -7.31
CA SER A 257 -0.96 14.55 -8.35
C SER A 257 0.50 14.51 -7.89
N ALA A 258 1.22 13.48 -8.33
CA ALA A 258 2.62 13.28 -8.00
C ALA A 258 3.37 12.62 -9.16
N ILE A 259 4.66 12.94 -9.29
CA ILE A 259 5.57 12.29 -10.25
C ILE A 259 6.42 11.28 -9.50
N HIS A 260 6.50 10.07 -10.03
CA HIS A 260 7.21 8.97 -9.41
C HIS A 260 8.04 8.17 -10.42
N PRO A 261 9.14 7.53 -10.01
CA PRO A 261 9.85 6.60 -10.86
C PRO A 261 8.94 5.46 -11.31
N VAL A 262 9.03 5.09 -12.59
CA VAL A 262 8.34 3.93 -13.19
C VAL A 262 8.83 2.64 -12.52
N ILE A 263 10.15 2.52 -12.33
CA ILE A 263 10.77 1.42 -11.58
C ILE A 263 11.21 1.95 -10.22
N ARG A 264 10.64 1.40 -9.14
CA ARG A 264 10.99 1.76 -7.76
C ARG A 264 11.78 0.66 -7.09
N VAL A 265 12.82 1.06 -6.36
CA VAL A 265 13.62 0.20 -5.50
C VAL A 265 13.41 0.67 -4.06
N SER A 266 13.24 -0.26 -3.11
CA SER A 266 13.11 0.15 -1.71
C SER A 266 14.38 0.80 -1.25
N LYS A 267 14.25 1.82 -0.40
CA LYS A 267 15.36 2.30 0.43
C LYS A 267 15.49 1.49 1.73
N TYR A 268 14.47 0.72 2.09
CA TYR A 268 14.39 -0.02 3.34
C TYR A 268 14.29 -1.54 3.09
N PRO A 269 14.78 -2.35 4.03
CA PRO A 269 14.52 -3.78 4.01
C PRO A 269 13.01 -3.99 4.02
N THR A 270 12.48 -4.51 2.92
CA THR A 270 11.04 -4.74 2.83
C THR A 270 10.77 -6.18 3.12
N LEU A 271 9.55 -6.41 3.55
CA LEU A 271 8.96 -7.73 3.60
C LEU A 271 8.61 -8.23 2.18
N GLY A 272 9.42 -7.88 1.18
CA GLY A 272 9.38 -8.46 -0.15
C GLY A 272 10.06 -9.83 -0.17
N ARG A 273 9.80 -10.62 -1.22
CA ARG A 273 10.59 -11.84 -1.47
C ARG A 273 11.99 -11.49 -1.95
N SER A 274 12.99 -12.19 -1.42
CA SER A 274 14.27 -12.38 -2.11
C SER A 274 14.05 -13.33 -3.29
N TYR A 275 14.23 -12.84 -4.51
CA TYR A 275 14.36 -13.72 -5.66
C TYR A 275 15.79 -14.25 -5.68
N SER A 276 15.98 -15.50 -5.24
CA SER A 276 17.18 -16.26 -5.59
C SER A 276 17.08 -16.58 -7.08
N HIS A 277 17.99 -16.03 -7.89
CA HIS A 277 18.31 -16.61 -9.19
C HIS A 277 19.21 -17.84 -8.97
#